data_AF-A0A7C5LIR0-F1
#
_entry.id   AF-A0A7C5LIR0-F1
#
_cell.length_a   1.000
_cell.length_b   1.000
_cell.length_c   1.000
_cell.angle_alpha   90.00
_cell.angle_beta   90.00
_cell.angle_gamma   90.00
#
_symmetry.space_group_name_H-M   'P 1'
#
loop_
_entity.id
_entity.type
_entity.pdbx_description
1 polymer ?
#
loop_
_entity_poly.entity_id
_entity_poly.type
_entity_poly.pdbx_seq_one_letter_code
_entity_poly.pdbx_strand_id
1 'polypeptide(L)'
;MAAQGGRITFERFMELALYHPQYGYYTSHKTRIGRWGDYFTSVSVGPLFGRILARQFRAWGVKEVIEFGGHHGQLRSDILAAAPELRYQLIEVGDPIPDRIRGVVFSNEFLDALPVHRIVGTQEVYVTEALTEELGPLSDPRLPRLPEGYRAEINLRALDWLEQVARRLKHGYILTIDYGFERAEYFAPHHKDGHLQCYHRHTKNANPYQHIGEQDITAHVEFTSLIERGEELGLETVAFTDQTRFLLEAGMEEIENIVHAHAGQYSAERNAIHQLLHSTMGHALKVLVQRKNL
;
A
#
# COMPACT_ATOMS: atom_id res chain seq x y z
N MET A 1 25.44 0.48 -9.06
CA MET A 1 26.23 0.54 -10.30
C MET A 1 25.31 1.04 -11.40
N ALA A 2 25.63 2.19 -12.02
CA ALA A 2 24.82 2.78 -13.08
C ALA A 2 24.77 1.84 -14.30
N ALA A 3 23.60 1.73 -14.94
CA ALA A 3 23.45 1.06 -16.22
C ALA A 3 24.17 1.85 -17.33
N GLN A 4 24.42 1.20 -18.48
CA GLN A 4 25.03 1.82 -19.66
C GLN A 4 24.39 3.19 -19.95
N GLY A 5 25.18 4.27 -19.90
CA GLY A 5 24.74 5.63 -20.21
C GLY A 5 24.60 6.60 -19.02
N GLY A 6 24.98 6.23 -17.79
CA GLY A 6 25.08 7.18 -16.66
C GLY A 6 23.74 7.66 -16.08
N ARG A 7 22.65 6.95 -16.38
CA ARG A 7 21.30 7.20 -15.85
C ARG A 7 20.56 5.90 -15.58
N ILE A 8 19.56 5.95 -14.70
CA ILE A 8 18.70 4.83 -14.32
C ILE A 8 17.23 5.22 -14.44
N THR A 9 16.30 4.28 -14.57
CA THR A 9 14.86 4.61 -14.51
C THR A 9 14.51 5.23 -13.15
N PHE A 10 13.45 6.04 -13.10
CA PHE A 10 12.94 6.50 -11.80
C PHE A 10 12.56 5.33 -10.88
N GLU A 11 12.04 4.24 -11.44
CA GLU A 11 11.74 3.02 -10.71
C GLU A 11 12.97 2.47 -9.99
N ARG A 12 14.10 2.33 -10.68
CA ARG A 12 15.34 1.85 -10.07
C ARG A 12 15.93 2.85 -9.07
N PHE A 13 15.75 4.15 -9.30
CA PHE A 13 16.13 5.18 -8.33
C PHE A 13 15.31 5.03 -7.03
N MET A 14 13.98 4.93 -7.14
CA MET A 14 13.07 4.77 -6.01
C MET A 14 13.34 3.48 -5.25
N GLU A 15 13.60 2.37 -5.95
CA GLU A 15 14.01 1.10 -5.34
C GLU A 15 15.27 1.25 -4.48
N LEU A 16 16.29 1.95 -4.98
CA LEU A 16 17.52 2.18 -4.22
C LEU A 16 17.30 3.14 -3.04
N ALA A 17 16.54 4.22 -3.24
CA ALA A 17 16.24 5.19 -2.20
C ALA A 17 15.46 4.56 -1.03
N LEU A 18 14.56 3.63 -1.31
CA LEU A 18 13.69 3.01 -0.32
C LEU A 18 14.25 1.70 0.25
N TYR A 19 14.86 0.85 -0.57
CA TYR A 19 15.15 -0.55 -0.23
C TYR A 19 16.62 -0.96 -0.37
N HIS A 20 17.55 -0.03 -0.65
CA HIS A 20 18.97 -0.39 -0.69
C HIS A 20 19.43 -0.95 0.67
N PRO A 21 20.03 -2.16 0.76
CA PRO A 21 20.27 -2.85 2.03
C PRO A 21 21.00 -2.05 3.12
N GLN A 22 21.85 -1.11 2.72
CA GLN A 22 22.62 -0.27 3.64
C GLN A 22 22.07 1.16 3.80
N TYR A 23 21.32 1.67 2.82
CA TYR A 23 21.01 3.11 2.69
C TYR A 23 19.53 3.40 2.41
N GLY A 24 18.72 2.37 2.19
CA GLY A 24 17.31 2.53 1.89
C GLY A 24 16.53 2.99 3.12
N TYR A 25 15.52 3.81 2.88
CA TYR A 25 14.62 4.32 3.90
C TYR A 25 14.00 3.21 4.78
N TYR A 26 13.53 2.11 4.18
CA TYR A 26 12.90 1.00 4.91
C TYR A 26 13.88 -0.04 5.46
N THR A 27 15.13 -0.06 4.99
CA THR A 27 16.09 -1.15 5.27
C THR A 27 17.28 -0.73 6.13
N SER A 28 17.63 0.56 6.15
CA SER A 28 18.87 1.03 6.78
C SER A 28 18.86 1.06 8.33
N HIS A 29 17.79 0.59 8.99
CA HIS A 29 17.56 0.63 10.45
C HIS A 29 17.68 2.04 11.10
N LYS A 30 17.86 3.10 10.31
CA LYS A 30 17.99 4.49 10.78
C LYS A 30 16.63 5.15 11.02
N THR A 31 15.58 4.63 10.40
CA THR A 31 14.27 5.27 10.31
C THR A 31 13.36 4.79 11.44
N ARG A 32 12.64 5.73 12.06
CA ARG A 32 11.55 5.43 12.99
C ARG A 32 10.26 5.49 12.18
N ILE A 33 9.44 4.43 12.21
CA ILE A 33 8.09 4.40 11.59
C ILE A 33 7.05 4.42 12.74
N GLY A 34 5.93 5.14 12.57
CA GLY A 34 4.83 5.21 13.55
C GLY A 34 4.66 6.59 14.20
N ARG A 35 4.05 6.65 15.39
CA ARG A 35 3.68 7.91 16.10
C ARG A 35 4.84 8.91 16.35
N TRP A 36 6.08 8.45 16.22
CA TRP A 36 7.31 9.25 16.33
C TRP A 36 8.20 9.13 15.07
N GLY A 37 7.64 8.66 13.96
CA GLY A 37 8.24 8.48 12.65
C GLY A 37 7.74 9.51 11.63
N ASP A 38 8.01 9.32 10.33
CA ASP A 38 7.72 10.38 9.34
C ASP A 38 6.23 10.54 8.97
N TYR A 39 5.39 9.53 9.19
CA TYR A 39 3.95 9.58 8.91
C TYR A 39 3.10 8.76 9.90
N PHE A 40 1.79 9.04 9.92
CA PHE A 40 0.78 8.46 10.80
C PHE A 40 -0.18 7.59 9.97
N THR A 41 -0.21 6.28 10.24
CA THR A 41 -0.98 5.27 9.50
C THR A 41 -2.24 4.83 10.25
N SER A 42 -3.10 4.03 9.60
CA SER A 42 -4.26 3.39 10.26
C SER A 42 -3.86 2.58 11.51
N VAL A 43 -2.70 1.91 11.45
CA VAL A 43 -2.09 1.14 12.55
C VAL A 43 -1.66 2.04 13.72
N SER A 44 -1.36 3.32 13.47
CA SER A 44 -0.89 4.27 14.48
C SER A 44 -2.02 4.81 15.37
N VAL A 45 -3.28 4.57 15.00
CA VAL A 45 -4.47 5.05 15.71
C VAL A 45 -4.74 4.27 17.00
N GLY A 46 -4.38 2.99 17.04
CA GLY A 46 -4.60 2.08 18.16
C GLY A 46 -5.09 0.70 17.72
N PRO A 47 -5.39 -0.20 18.66
CA PRO A 47 -5.63 -1.63 18.36
C PRO A 47 -6.93 -1.90 17.59
N LEU A 48 -7.87 -0.93 17.55
CA LEU A 48 -9.20 -1.11 16.96
C LEU A 48 -9.15 -1.61 15.51
N PHE A 49 -8.22 -1.08 14.69
CA PHE A 49 -8.07 -1.50 13.31
C PHE A 49 -7.74 -3.00 13.21
N GLY A 50 -6.77 -3.46 14.01
CA GLY A 50 -6.41 -4.88 14.09
C GLY A 50 -7.54 -5.77 14.62
N ARG A 51 -8.33 -5.28 15.60
CA ARG A 51 -9.50 -6.03 16.12
C ARG A 51 -10.58 -6.21 15.05
N ILE A 52 -10.89 -5.16 14.29
CA ILE A 52 -11.86 -5.23 13.18
C ILE A 52 -11.37 -6.20 12.09
N LEU A 53 -10.10 -6.14 11.70
CA LEU A 53 -9.54 -7.09 10.73
C LEU A 53 -9.58 -8.54 11.23
N ALA A 54 -9.26 -8.77 12.51
CA ALA A 54 -9.34 -10.10 13.12
C ALA A 54 -10.77 -10.66 13.08
N ARG A 55 -11.79 -9.82 13.34
CA ARG A 55 -13.20 -10.20 13.17
C ARG A 55 -13.53 -10.54 11.72
N GLN A 56 -13.07 -9.73 10.77
CA GLN A 56 -13.29 -9.99 9.35
C GLN A 56 -12.66 -11.32 8.89
N PHE A 57 -11.44 -11.60 9.34
CA PHE A 57 -10.75 -12.85 9.02
C PHE A 57 -11.47 -14.08 9.60
N ARG A 58 -12.01 -13.98 10.82
CA ARG A 58 -12.88 -15.01 11.39
C ARG A 58 -14.17 -15.19 10.60
N ALA A 59 -14.81 -14.10 10.19
CA ALA A 59 -16.03 -14.14 9.39
C ALA A 59 -15.81 -14.81 8.02
N TRP A 60 -14.64 -14.60 7.42
CA TRP A 60 -14.20 -15.31 6.22
C TRP A 60 -13.76 -16.76 6.45
N GLY A 61 -13.68 -17.21 7.71
CA GLY A 61 -13.25 -18.56 8.06
C GLY A 61 -11.78 -18.85 7.74
N VAL A 62 -10.95 -17.83 7.53
CA VAL A 62 -9.52 -18.02 7.24
C VAL A 62 -8.75 -18.34 8.51
N LYS A 63 -7.72 -19.18 8.39
CA LYS A 63 -6.84 -19.58 9.50
C LYS A 63 -5.39 -19.19 9.31
N GLU A 64 -5.04 -18.73 8.12
CA GLU A 64 -3.71 -18.32 7.71
C GLU A 64 -3.81 -16.87 7.22
N VAL A 65 -2.93 -16.02 7.75
CA VAL A 65 -2.81 -14.60 7.42
C VAL A 65 -1.37 -14.37 7.00
N ILE A 66 -1.19 -13.83 5.80
CA ILE A 66 0.11 -13.41 5.28
C ILE A 66 0.05 -11.90 5.08
N GLU A 67 0.78 -11.16 5.89
CA GLU A 67 0.89 -9.70 5.83
C GLU A 67 2.15 -9.30 5.04
N PHE A 68 1.98 -8.44 4.04
CA PHE A 68 3.08 -7.78 3.35
C PHE A 68 3.29 -6.36 3.91
N GLY A 69 4.54 -6.00 4.18
CA GLY A 69 4.91 -4.66 4.65
C GLY A 69 4.49 -4.37 6.09
N GLY A 70 4.48 -5.39 6.97
CA GLY A 70 4.03 -5.23 8.35
C GLY A 70 5.00 -4.47 9.27
N HIS A 71 6.19 -4.12 8.77
CA HIS A 71 7.24 -3.38 9.46
C HIS A 71 7.54 -3.95 10.87
N HIS A 72 7.26 -3.18 11.92
CA HIS A 72 7.52 -3.56 13.32
C HIS A 72 6.52 -4.60 13.86
N GLY A 73 5.52 -5.01 13.08
CA GLY A 73 4.56 -6.05 13.45
C GLY A 73 3.51 -5.59 14.48
N GLN A 74 3.24 -4.29 14.58
CA GLN A 74 2.20 -3.75 15.46
C GLN A 74 0.82 -4.28 15.07
N LEU A 75 0.48 -4.22 13.78
CA LEU A 75 -0.81 -4.70 13.27
C LEU A 75 -0.98 -6.21 13.49
N ARG A 76 0.06 -7.00 13.20
CA ARG A 76 0.14 -8.42 13.59
C ARG A 76 -0.16 -8.64 15.07
N SER A 77 0.42 -7.83 15.96
CA SER A 77 0.23 -7.97 17.41
C SER A 77 -1.21 -7.68 17.80
N ASP A 78 -1.81 -6.63 17.24
CA ASP A 78 -3.20 -6.26 17.50
C ASP A 78 -4.19 -7.32 16.98
N ILE A 79 -3.94 -7.87 15.79
CA ILE A 79 -4.74 -8.96 15.21
C ILE A 79 -4.64 -10.23 16.06
N LEU A 80 -3.43 -10.65 16.43
CA LEU A 80 -3.21 -11.87 17.22
C LEU A 80 -3.71 -11.74 18.67
N ALA A 81 -3.73 -10.53 19.23
CA ALA A 81 -4.36 -10.30 20.53
C ALA A 81 -5.88 -10.55 20.48
N ALA A 82 -6.54 -10.19 19.38
CA ALA A 82 -7.96 -10.44 19.17
C ALA A 82 -8.27 -11.86 18.68
N ALA A 83 -7.37 -12.45 17.89
CA ALA A 83 -7.50 -13.75 17.26
C ALA A 83 -6.22 -14.60 17.35
N PRO A 84 -5.91 -15.14 18.55
CA PRO A 84 -4.68 -15.91 18.79
C PRO A 84 -4.63 -17.24 18.05
N GLU A 85 -5.76 -17.72 17.53
CA GLU A 85 -5.84 -18.95 16.74
C GLU A 85 -5.35 -18.81 15.28
N LEU A 86 -5.17 -17.58 14.80
CA LEU A 86 -4.68 -17.33 13.43
C LEU A 86 -3.20 -17.67 13.32
N ARG A 87 -2.83 -18.40 12.26
CA ARG A 87 -1.43 -18.52 11.85
C ARG A 87 -1.04 -17.29 11.06
N TYR A 88 -0.12 -16.51 11.61
CA TYR A 88 0.26 -15.22 11.04
C TYR A 88 1.71 -15.23 10.60
N GLN A 89 1.96 -14.89 9.34
CA GLN A 89 3.29 -14.67 8.79
C GLN A 89 3.40 -13.26 8.23
N LEU A 90 4.48 -12.57 8.57
CA LEU A 90 4.84 -11.26 8.02
C LEU A 90 5.92 -11.47 6.96
N ILE A 91 5.79 -10.79 5.82
CA ILE A 91 6.69 -10.85 4.68
C ILE A 91 7.11 -9.43 4.33
N GLU A 92 8.42 -9.17 4.36
CA GLU A 92 9.00 -7.91 3.90
C GLU A 92 9.48 -8.01 2.45
N VAL A 93 9.82 -6.86 1.86
CA VAL A 93 10.38 -6.81 0.50
C VAL A 93 11.66 -7.65 0.43
N GLY A 94 11.67 -8.66 -0.43
CA GLY A 94 12.79 -9.58 -0.63
C GLY A 94 12.69 -10.90 0.16
N ASP A 95 11.74 -11.00 1.10
CA ASP A 95 11.49 -12.25 1.83
C ASP A 95 10.82 -13.31 0.94
N PRO A 96 11.06 -14.61 1.19
CA PRO A 96 10.42 -15.68 0.45
C PRO A 96 8.91 -15.75 0.75
N ILE A 97 8.11 -15.84 -0.32
CA ILE A 97 6.65 -16.03 -0.24
C ILE A 97 6.32 -17.52 -0.21
N PRO A 98 5.46 -18.01 0.72
CA PRO A 98 5.04 -19.40 0.78
C PRO A 98 4.45 -19.91 -0.55
N ASP A 99 4.91 -21.08 -1.01
CA ASP A 99 4.50 -21.64 -2.32
C ASP A 99 2.99 -21.96 -2.42
N ARG A 100 2.34 -22.16 -1.27
CA ARG A 100 0.92 -22.54 -1.21
C ARG A 100 0.23 -21.87 -0.05
N ILE A 101 -0.73 -20.99 -0.37
CA ILE A 101 -1.46 -20.18 0.60
C ILE A 101 -2.93 -20.61 0.61
N ARG A 102 -3.48 -20.81 1.81
CA ARG A 102 -4.90 -21.13 2.05
C ARG A 102 -5.42 -20.27 3.21
N GLY A 103 -5.79 -19.04 2.89
CA GLY A 103 -6.17 -18.04 3.89
C GLY A 103 -6.30 -16.67 3.26
N VAL A 104 -5.84 -15.63 3.96
CA VAL A 104 -5.80 -14.27 3.44
C VAL A 104 -4.36 -13.83 3.21
N VAL A 105 -4.12 -13.25 2.05
CA VAL A 105 -2.94 -12.41 1.80
C VAL A 105 -3.38 -10.96 1.93
N PHE A 106 -2.68 -10.21 2.75
CA PHE A 106 -3.10 -8.91 3.23
C PHE A 106 -1.96 -7.89 3.09
N SER A 107 -2.29 -6.68 2.66
CA SER A 107 -1.35 -5.56 2.60
C SER A 107 -2.05 -4.26 3.02
N ASN A 108 -1.42 -3.48 3.88
CA ASN A 108 -1.87 -2.15 4.29
C ASN A 108 -0.77 -1.12 4.03
N GLU A 109 -1.02 -0.15 3.15
CA GLU A 109 -0.06 0.92 2.79
C GLU A 109 1.30 0.33 2.39
N PHE A 110 1.25 -0.61 1.44
CA PHE A 110 2.42 -1.36 0.97
C PHE A 110 2.67 -1.11 -0.51
N LEU A 111 1.61 -1.04 -1.32
CA LEU A 111 1.73 -0.92 -2.76
C LEU A 111 2.12 0.50 -3.15
N ASP A 112 1.69 1.52 -2.40
CA ASP A 112 2.09 2.92 -2.63
C ASP A 112 3.60 3.17 -2.46
N ALA A 113 4.26 2.38 -1.62
CA ALA A 113 5.70 2.39 -1.38
C ALA A 113 6.49 1.50 -2.35
N LEU A 114 5.83 0.75 -3.25
CA LEU A 114 6.53 -0.03 -4.26
C LEU A 114 7.12 0.88 -5.36
N PRO A 115 8.32 0.56 -5.89
CA PRO A 115 8.95 1.36 -6.92
C PRO A 115 8.08 1.51 -8.17
N VAL A 116 7.91 2.75 -8.63
CA VAL A 116 7.08 3.11 -9.79
C VAL A 116 7.92 3.63 -10.95
N HIS A 117 7.49 3.37 -12.18
CA HIS A 117 7.98 4.10 -13.35
C HIS A 117 7.29 5.46 -13.43
N ARG A 118 7.96 6.48 -13.97
CA ARG A 118 7.36 7.80 -14.20
C ARG A 118 7.31 8.11 -15.68
N ILE A 119 6.11 8.29 -16.22
CA ILE A 119 5.87 8.54 -17.63
C ILE A 119 5.47 9.99 -17.83
N VAL A 120 6.03 10.64 -18.84
CA VAL A 120 5.66 12.00 -19.29
C VAL A 120 5.32 11.93 -20.78
N GLY A 121 4.04 12.10 -21.10
CA GLY A 121 3.53 11.84 -22.45
C GLY A 121 3.91 10.43 -22.93
N THR A 122 4.81 10.34 -23.91
CA THR A 122 5.23 9.05 -24.50
C THR A 122 6.61 8.57 -24.06
N GLN A 123 7.23 9.28 -23.11
CA GLN A 123 8.60 9.04 -22.66
C GLN A 123 8.63 8.67 -21.18
N GLU A 124 9.69 7.98 -20.76
CA GLU A 124 9.94 7.66 -19.36
C GLU A 124 10.99 8.60 -18.75
N VAL A 125 10.85 8.86 -17.46
CA VAL A 125 11.81 9.62 -16.66
C VAL A 125 12.95 8.72 -16.19
N TYR A 126 14.16 9.13 -16.55
CA TYR A 126 15.42 8.58 -16.06
C TYR A 126 16.08 9.59 -15.11
N VAL A 127 16.75 9.10 -14.09
CA VAL A 127 17.51 9.87 -13.10
C VAL A 127 19.00 9.74 -13.41
N THR A 128 19.68 10.87 -13.59
CA THR A 128 21.12 10.94 -13.85
C THR A 128 21.94 10.86 -12.55
N GLU A 129 23.26 10.70 -12.66
CA GLU A 129 24.17 10.81 -11.52
C GLU A 129 24.12 12.17 -10.81
N ALA A 130 23.74 13.24 -11.53
CA ALA A 130 23.57 14.58 -10.98
C ALA A 130 22.20 14.77 -10.25
N LEU A 131 21.41 13.70 -10.10
CA LEU A 131 20.06 13.71 -9.53
C LEU A 131 19.11 14.66 -10.27
N THR A 132 19.24 14.69 -11.60
CA THR A 132 18.34 15.40 -12.50
C THR A 132 17.55 14.42 -13.34
N GLU A 133 16.39 14.88 -13.83
CA GLU A 133 15.53 14.09 -14.71
C GLU A 133 15.90 14.27 -16.18
N GLU A 134 15.95 13.15 -16.90
CA GLU A 134 16.02 13.10 -18.36
C GLU A 134 14.91 12.23 -18.92
N LEU A 135 14.30 12.66 -20.03
CA LEU A 135 13.32 11.86 -20.73
C LEU A 135 14.00 10.88 -21.69
N GLY A 136 13.50 9.65 -21.72
CA GLY A 136 14.02 8.56 -22.54
C GLY A 136 12.94 7.64 -23.07
N PRO A 137 13.32 6.59 -23.83
CA PRO A 137 12.36 5.57 -24.26
C PRO A 137 11.79 4.81 -23.06
N LEU A 138 10.58 4.25 -23.22
CA LEU A 138 9.99 3.36 -22.23
C LEU A 138 10.89 2.13 -22.03
N SER A 139 11.23 1.83 -20.77
CA SER A 139 12.11 0.73 -20.38
C SER A 139 11.41 -0.63 -20.33
N ASP A 140 10.09 -0.64 -20.17
CA ASP A 140 9.25 -1.84 -20.14
C ASP A 140 8.07 -1.68 -21.14
N PRO A 141 7.80 -2.68 -21.99
CA PRO A 141 6.74 -2.62 -23.00
C PRO A 141 5.32 -2.55 -22.42
N ARG A 142 5.12 -2.86 -21.14
CA ARG A 142 3.84 -2.74 -20.44
C ARG A 142 3.52 -1.30 -20.06
N LEU A 143 4.50 -0.39 -20.12
CA LEU A 143 4.31 1.01 -19.77
C LEU A 143 3.39 1.70 -20.80
N PRO A 144 2.33 2.41 -20.34
CA PRO A 144 1.43 3.09 -21.23
C PRO A 144 2.08 4.35 -21.82
N ARG A 145 1.54 4.80 -22.94
CA ARG A 145 1.75 6.16 -23.45
C ARG A 145 0.61 7.05 -22.94
N LEU A 146 0.96 8.17 -22.33
CA LEU A 146 0.02 9.15 -21.81
C LEU A 146 -0.23 10.26 -22.84
N PRO A 147 -1.36 10.99 -22.71
CA PRO A 147 -1.58 12.21 -23.48
C PRO A 147 -0.47 13.25 -23.27
N GLU A 148 -0.30 14.14 -24.24
CA GLU A 148 0.66 15.25 -24.10
C GLU A 148 0.31 16.13 -22.88
N GLY A 149 1.35 16.53 -22.14
CA GLY A 149 1.20 17.31 -20.91
C GLY A 149 0.79 16.52 -19.67
N TYR A 150 0.59 15.20 -19.78
CA TYR A 150 0.39 14.32 -18.62
C TYR A 150 1.71 13.74 -18.13
N ARG A 151 1.78 13.62 -16.81
CA ARG A 151 2.78 12.89 -16.05
C ARG A 151 2.06 11.94 -15.09
N ALA A 152 2.52 10.71 -15.00
CA ALA A 152 1.96 9.76 -14.03
C ALA A 152 2.97 8.70 -13.60
N GLU A 153 2.71 8.13 -12.43
CA GLU A 153 3.41 7.01 -11.85
C GLU A 153 2.72 5.70 -12.28
N ILE A 154 3.50 4.72 -12.74
CA ILE A 154 3.01 3.42 -13.20
C ILE A 154 3.69 2.33 -12.38
N ASN A 155 2.90 1.63 -11.56
CA ASN A 155 3.39 0.65 -10.60
C ASN A 155 3.34 -0.78 -11.16
N LEU A 156 4.31 -1.12 -12.02
CA LEU A 156 4.42 -2.48 -12.56
C LEU A 156 4.78 -3.51 -11.46
N ARG A 157 5.49 -3.08 -10.41
CA ARG A 157 5.86 -3.92 -9.27
C ARG A 157 4.64 -4.42 -8.50
N ALA A 158 3.59 -3.61 -8.36
CA ALA A 158 2.33 -4.03 -7.75
C ALA A 158 1.62 -5.11 -8.58
N LEU A 159 1.67 -5.03 -9.91
CA LEU A 159 1.12 -6.07 -10.80
C LEU A 159 1.93 -7.38 -10.70
N ASP A 160 3.26 -7.27 -10.66
CA ASP A 160 4.15 -8.42 -10.48
C ASP A 160 3.95 -9.09 -9.10
N TRP A 161 3.74 -8.29 -8.05
CA TRP A 161 3.39 -8.78 -6.72
C TRP A 161 2.04 -9.52 -6.74
N LEU A 162 1.00 -8.92 -7.32
CA LEU A 162 -0.32 -9.53 -7.40
C LEU A 162 -0.26 -10.86 -8.15
N GLU A 163 0.50 -10.95 -9.24
CA GLU A 163 0.72 -12.19 -9.99
C GLU A 163 1.40 -13.27 -9.13
N GLN A 164 2.44 -12.91 -8.38
CA GLN A 164 3.14 -13.84 -7.50
C GLN A 164 2.22 -14.38 -6.39
N VAL A 165 1.40 -13.51 -5.81
CA VAL A 165 0.46 -13.85 -4.74
C VAL A 165 -0.70 -14.70 -5.29
N ALA A 166 -1.35 -14.26 -6.37
CA ALA A 166 -2.50 -14.94 -6.96
C ALA A 166 -2.17 -16.37 -7.44
N ARG A 167 -0.94 -16.62 -7.90
CA ARG A 167 -0.46 -17.97 -8.26
C ARG A 167 -0.31 -18.90 -7.06
N ARG A 168 0.10 -18.35 -5.92
CA ARG A 168 0.36 -19.09 -4.66
C ARG A 168 -0.92 -19.29 -3.85
N LEU A 169 -1.85 -18.35 -3.92
CA LEU A 169 -3.18 -18.46 -3.33
C LEU A 169 -3.95 -19.60 -4.00
N LYS A 170 -4.28 -20.63 -3.21
CA LYS A 170 -5.07 -21.78 -3.68
C LYS A 170 -6.53 -21.68 -3.29
N HIS A 171 -6.82 -20.96 -2.20
CA HIS A 171 -8.15 -20.80 -1.64
C HIS A 171 -8.13 -19.64 -0.64
N GLY A 172 -9.04 -18.70 -0.76
CA GLY A 172 -9.18 -17.59 0.20
C GLY A 172 -9.16 -16.23 -0.46
N TYR A 173 -8.53 -15.24 0.18
CA TYR A 173 -8.69 -13.82 -0.13
C TYR A 173 -7.35 -13.12 -0.36
N ILE A 174 -7.39 -12.05 -1.17
CA ILE A 174 -6.39 -10.98 -1.19
C ILE A 174 -7.10 -9.72 -0.71
N LEU A 175 -6.57 -9.08 0.34
CA LEU A 175 -7.06 -7.83 0.90
C LEU A 175 -5.98 -6.77 0.76
N THR A 176 -6.24 -5.75 -0.06
CA THR A 176 -5.34 -4.63 -0.28
C THR A 176 -5.99 -3.35 0.25
N ILE A 177 -5.32 -2.68 1.18
CA ILE A 177 -5.74 -1.38 1.72
C ILE A 177 -4.65 -0.37 1.40
N ASP A 178 -4.95 0.62 0.55
CA ASP A 178 -3.94 1.58 0.10
C ASP A 178 -4.55 2.88 -0.40
N TYR A 179 -3.75 3.94 -0.49
CA TYR A 179 -4.21 5.22 -1.02
C TYR A 179 -4.28 5.14 -2.54
N GLY A 180 -5.41 5.56 -3.12
CA GLY A 180 -5.49 5.57 -4.57
C GLY A 180 -6.88 5.71 -5.15
N PHE A 181 -6.95 5.42 -6.44
CA PHE A 181 -8.10 5.73 -7.29
C PHE A 181 -8.32 4.65 -8.34
N GLU A 182 -9.54 4.61 -8.87
CA GLU A 182 -9.79 3.96 -10.16
C GLU A 182 -9.17 4.79 -11.29
N ARG A 183 -8.86 4.13 -12.41
CA ARG A 183 -8.17 4.71 -13.57
C ARG A 183 -8.74 6.04 -14.03
N ALA A 184 -10.06 6.16 -14.09
CA ALA A 184 -10.72 7.38 -14.55
C ALA A 184 -10.39 8.60 -13.70
N GLU A 185 -10.32 8.43 -12.36
CA GLU A 185 -9.95 9.49 -11.42
C GLU A 185 -8.43 9.62 -11.31
N TYR A 186 -7.68 8.51 -11.39
CA TYR A 186 -6.22 8.50 -11.37
C TYR A 186 -5.62 9.38 -12.48
N PHE A 187 -6.19 9.29 -13.69
CA PHE A 187 -5.80 10.06 -14.87
C PHE A 187 -6.73 11.24 -15.17
N ALA A 188 -7.52 11.71 -14.20
CA ALA A 188 -8.37 12.87 -14.40
C ALA A 188 -7.53 14.14 -14.67
N PRO A 189 -8.08 15.17 -15.36
CA PRO A 189 -7.32 16.36 -15.73
C PRO A 189 -6.68 17.12 -14.56
N HIS A 190 -7.27 17.10 -13.37
CA HIS A 190 -6.70 17.71 -12.15
C HIS A 190 -5.56 16.89 -11.53
N HIS A 191 -5.35 15.65 -11.98
CA HIS A 191 -4.25 14.76 -11.60
C HIS A 191 -3.20 14.59 -12.71
N LYS A 192 -3.19 15.47 -13.71
CA LYS A 192 -2.25 15.40 -14.85
C LYS A 192 -0.76 15.48 -14.46
N ASP A 193 -0.43 15.95 -13.26
CA ASP A 193 0.95 16.08 -12.78
C ASP A 193 1.43 14.84 -11.99
N GLY A 194 0.56 13.83 -11.84
CA GLY A 194 0.82 12.61 -11.11
C GLY A 194 0.48 12.69 -9.62
N HIS A 195 0.91 11.67 -8.90
CA HIS A 195 0.55 11.38 -7.51
C HIS A 195 1.78 11.14 -6.62
N LEU A 196 2.99 11.29 -7.16
CA LEU A 196 4.22 11.10 -6.39
C LEU A 196 4.28 12.06 -5.21
N GLN A 197 4.57 11.51 -4.04
CA GLN A 197 4.63 12.22 -2.79
C GLN A 197 5.87 11.82 -1.99
N CYS A 198 6.50 12.79 -1.32
CA CYS A 198 7.61 12.53 -0.40
C CYS A 198 7.28 13.00 1.02
N TYR A 199 7.74 12.26 2.03
CA TYR A 199 7.54 12.58 3.43
C TYR A 199 8.85 12.53 4.21
N HIS A 200 9.15 13.59 4.94
CA HIS A 200 10.30 13.65 5.83
C HIS A 200 9.91 14.45 7.08
N ARG A 201 10.02 13.84 8.27
CA ARG A 201 9.70 14.45 9.58
C ARG A 201 8.35 15.15 9.61
N HIS A 202 7.28 14.43 9.22
CA HIS A 202 5.91 14.92 9.12
C HIS A 202 5.69 16.08 8.13
N THR A 203 6.68 16.37 7.27
CA THR A 203 6.57 17.41 6.24
C THR A 203 6.39 16.77 4.87
N LYS A 204 5.37 17.24 4.16
CA LYS A 204 4.98 16.82 2.81
C LYS A 204 5.75 17.62 1.75
N ASN A 205 6.40 16.98 0.80
CA ASN A 205 7.06 17.64 -0.34
C ASN A 205 6.98 16.81 -1.65
N ALA A 206 7.33 17.38 -2.79
CA ALA A 206 7.23 16.70 -4.09
C ALA A 206 8.59 16.37 -4.74
N ASN A 207 9.71 16.56 -4.03
CA ASN A 207 11.05 16.39 -4.56
C ASN A 207 11.70 15.09 -4.03
N PRO A 208 11.72 14.01 -4.83
CA PRO A 208 12.28 12.72 -4.41
C PRO A 208 13.82 12.73 -4.36
N TYR A 209 14.48 13.77 -4.88
CA TYR A 209 15.94 13.87 -4.96
C TYR A 209 16.58 14.55 -3.75
N GLN A 210 15.79 14.88 -2.73
CA GLN A 210 16.25 15.37 -1.44
C GLN A 210 16.24 14.23 -0.42
N HIS A 211 17.06 14.33 0.63
CA HIS A 211 17.04 13.39 1.76
C HIS A 211 17.00 11.90 1.35
N ILE A 212 17.73 11.51 0.31
CA ILE A 212 17.69 10.15 -0.25
C ILE A 212 18.06 9.14 0.84
N GLY A 213 17.19 8.14 1.06
CA GLY A 213 17.36 7.15 2.13
C GLY A 213 16.91 7.62 3.51
N GLU A 214 16.53 8.89 3.65
CA GLU A 214 16.06 9.53 4.89
C GLU A 214 14.63 10.07 4.77
N GLN A 215 14.03 10.04 3.58
CA GLN A 215 12.63 10.37 3.35
C GLN A 215 11.90 9.22 2.67
N ASP A 216 10.61 9.13 2.94
CA ASP A 216 9.72 8.22 2.22
C ASP A 216 9.33 8.81 0.86
N ILE A 217 9.06 7.93 -0.09
CA ILE A 217 8.59 8.24 -1.44
C ILE A 217 7.42 7.30 -1.71
N THR A 218 6.25 7.85 -1.98
CA THR A 218 5.04 7.07 -2.30
C THR A 218 4.38 7.57 -3.57
N ALA A 219 3.55 6.73 -4.16
CA ALA A 219 2.64 7.11 -5.24
C ALA A 219 1.30 6.44 -5.02
N HIS A 220 0.20 7.16 -5.28
CA HIS A 220 -1.13 6.56 -5.23
C HIS A 220 -1.21 5.32 -6.12
N VAL A 221 -2.02 4.34 -5.68
CA VAL A 221 -2.30 3.10 -6.38
C VAL A 221 -3.41 3.31 -7.41
N GLU A 222 -3.21 2.81 -8.62
CA GLU A 222 -4.23 2.74 -9.66
C GLU A 222 -4.94 1.38 -9.57
N PHE A 223 -6.09 1.36 -8.88
CA PHE A 223 -6.76 0.11 -8.49
C PHE A 223 -7.43 -0.63 -9.65
N THR A 224 -7.79 0.04 -10.74
CA THR A 224 -8.41 -0.62 -11.89
C THR A 224 -7.43 -1.61 -12.52
N SER A 225 -6.14 -1.26 -12.62
CA SER A 225 -5.12 -2.20 -13.11
C SER A 225 -4.93 -3.42 -12.20
N LEU A 226 -5.08 -3.27 -10.88
CA LEU A 226 -5.04 -4.40 -9.94
C LEU A 226 -6.27 -5.30 -10.08
N ILE A 227 -7.45 -4.71 -10.22
CA ILE A 227 -8.71 -5.42 -10.43
C ILE A 227 -8.63 -6.26 -11.69
N GLU A 228 -8.34 -5.63 -12.83
CA GLU A 228 -8.25 -6.30 -14.14
C GLU A 228 -7.18 -7.39 -14.13
N ARG A 229 -5.98 -7.09 -13.59
CA ARG A 229 -4.91 -8.08 -13.53
C ARG A 229 -5.27 -9.26 -12.63
N GLY A 230 -5.94 -9.02 -11.52
CA GLY A 230 -6.41 -10.07 -10.63
C GLY A 230 -7.42 -10.99 -11.33
N GLU A 231 -8.37 -10.40 -12.07
CA GLU A 231 -9.37 -11.14 -12.84
C GLU A 231 -8.75 -12.00 -13.95
N GLU A 232 -7.75 -11.48 -14.66
CA GLU A 232 -6.94 -12.25 -15.62
C GLU A 232 -6.22 -13.46 -14.97
N LEU A 233 -5.88 -13.34 -13.69
CA LEU A 233 -5.22 -14.40 -12.90
C LEU A 233 -6.21 -15.37 -12.22
N GLY A 234 -7.50 -15.23 -12.54
CA GLY A 234 -8.60 -16.05 -12.02
C GLY A 234 -9.00 -15.70 -10.59
N LEU A 235 -8.77 -14.46 -10.16
CA LEU A 235 -9.39 -13.90 -8.96
C LEU A 235 -10.77 -13.34 -9.31
N GLU A 236 -11.66 -13.34 -8.33
CA GLU A 236 -12.94 -12.65 -8.41
C GLU A 236 -12.91 -11.42 -7.50
N THR A 237 -13.26 -10.25 -8.04
CA THR A 237 -13.39 -9.02 -7.25
C THR A 237 -14.67 -9.07 -6.42
N VAL A 238 -14.52 -9.13 -5.10
CA VAL A 238 -15.64 -9.19 -4.14
C VAL A 238 -16.11 -7.80 -3.76
N ALA A 239 -15.16 -6.90 -3.51
CA ALA A 239 -15.45 -5.53 -3.12
C ALA A 239 -14.33 -4.59 -3.55
N PHE A 240 -14.71 -3.39 -3.97
CA PHE A 240 -13.84 -2.24 -4.08
C PHE A 240 -14.57 -1.04 -3.46
N THR A 241 -14.08 -0.56 -2.33
CA THR A 241 -14.76 0.45 -1.50
C THR A 241 -13.73 1.35 -0.80
N ASP A 242 -14.18 2.30 0.01
CA ASP A 242 -13.31 3.08 0.90
C ASP A 242 -13.13 2.41 2.26
N GLN A 243 -12.06 2.76 2.98
CA GLN A 243 -11.76 2.19 4.29
C GLN A 243 -12.89 2.42 5.28
N THR A 244 -13.51 3.60 5.28
CA THR A 244 -14.62 3.92 6.19
C THR A 244 -15.76 2.91 6.05
N ARG A 245 -16.23 2.66 4.82
CA ARG A 245 -17.30 1.69 4.55
C ARG A 245 -16.89 0.28 4.94
N PHE A 246 -15.69 -0.15 4.55
CA PHE A 246 -15.19 -1.48 4.89
C PHE A 246 -15.13 -1.71 6.40
N LEU A 247 -14.59 -0.76 7.17
CA LEU A 247 -14.48 -0.88 8.63
C LEU A 247 -15.84 -0.84 9.32
N LEU A 248 -16.78 -0.04 8.83
CA LEU A 248 -18.15 -0.02 9.33
C LEU A 248 -18.84 -1.38 9.11
N GLU A 249 -18.71 -1.98 7.93
CA GLU A 249 -19.31 -3.27 7.61
C GLU A 249 -18.67 -4.42 8.40
N ALA A 250 -17.34 -4.46 8.48
CA ALA A 250 -16.58 -5.50 9.18
C ALA A 250 -16.68 -5.39 10.72
N GLY A 251 -16.82 -4.17 11.23
CA GLY A 251 -16.65 -3.83 12.64
C GLY A 251 -17.89 -3.31 13.35
N MET A 252 -19.07 -3.29 12.71
CA MET A 252 -20.28 -2.61 13.21
C MET A 252 -20.56 -2.88 14.69
N GLU A 253 -20.67 -4.15 15.08
CA GLU A 253 -20.96 -4.55 16.46
C GLU A 253 -19.90 -4.03 17.45
N GLU A 254 -18.62 -4.07 17.07
CA GLU A 254 -17.54 -3.61 17.93
C GLU A 254 -17.53 -2.08 18.06
N ILE A 255 -17.77 -1.37 16.96
CA ILE A 255 -17.89 0.10 16.93
C ILE A 255 -19.08 0.54 17.79
N GLU A 256 -20.24 -0.09 17.64
CA GLU A 256 -21.44 0.19 18.43
C GLU A 256 -21.18 -0.03 19.92
N ASN A 257 -20.59 -1.18 20.29
CA ASN A 257 -20.26 -1.49 21.68
C ASN A 257 -19.35 -0.42 22.31
N ILE A 258 -18.32 0.05 21.60
CA ILE A 258 -17.42 1.10 22.08
C ILE A 258 -18.16 2.43 22.24
N VAL A 259 -19.00 2.80 21.28
CA VAL A 259 -19.78 4.05 21.28
C VAL A 259 -20.78 4.06 22.44
N HIS A 260 -21.44 2.92 22.71
CA HIS A 260 -22.38 2.77 23.81
C HIS A 260 -21.69 2.75 25.17
N ALA A 261 -20.61 1.97 25.32
CA ALA A 261 -19.88 1.84 26.59
C ALA A 261 -19.28 3.17 27.07
N HIS A 262 -18.95 4.08 26.15
CA HIS A 262 -18.33 5.38 26.45
C HIS A 262 -19.25 6.56 26.11
N ALA A 263 -20.58 6.39 26.23
CA ALA A 263 -21.54 7.47 25.95
C ALA A 263 -21.30 8.68 26.89
N GLY A 264 -20.96 9.84 26.31
CA GLY A 264 -20.77 11.08 27.05
C GLY A 264 -19.39 11.28 27.70
N GLN A 265 -18.41 10.41 27.44
CA GLN A 265 -17.04 10.54 27.95
C GLN A 265 -16.01 10.48 26.82
N TYR A 266 -14.90 11.20 26.99
CA TYR A 266 -13.73 11.06 26.13
C TYR A 266 -13.10 9.68 26.35
N SER A 267 -12.91 8.91 25.28
CA SER A 267 -12.11 7.69 25.30
C SER A 267 -11.17 7.63 24.11
N ALA A 268 -10.00 7.03 24.31
CA ALA A 268 -9.04 6.82 23.24
C ALA A 268 -9.65 6.00 22.08
N GLU A 269 -10.52 5.04 22.40
CA GLU A 269 -11.20 4.21 21.41
C GLU A 269 -12.24 4.98 20.59
N ARG A 270 -12.98 5.94 21.18
CA ARG A 270 -13.86 6.83 20.40
C ARG A 270 -13.09 7.72 19.44
N ASN A 271 -11.93 8.23 19.86
CA ASN A 271 -11.07 8.99 18.94
C ASN A 271 -10.49 8.11 17.84
N ALA A 272 -10.19 6.85 18.15
CA ALA A 272 -9.74 5.89 17.14
C ALA A 272 -10.80 5.69 16.05
N ILE A 273 -12.07 5.53 16.45
CA ILE A 273 -13.21 5.48 15.52
C ILE A 273 -13.25 6.74 14.66
N HIS A 274 -13.17 7.93 15.26
CA HIS A 274 -13.17 9.19 14.51
C HIS A 274 -12.01 9.30 13.52
N GLN A 275 -10.80 8.89 13.90
CA GLN A 275 -9.62 8.95 13.02
C GLN A 275 -9.68 7.93 11.89
N LEU A 276 -10.17 6.71 12.14
CA LEU A 276 -10.27 5.66 11.12
C LEU A 276 -11.41 5.89 10.13
N LEU A 277 -12.54 6.41 10.62
CA LEU A 277 -13.79 6.49 9.83
C LEU A 277 -14.10 7.90 9.30
N HIS A 278 -13.79 8.96 10.05
CA HIS A 278 -14.30 10.32 9.77
C HIS A 278 -13.20 11.31 9.38
N SER A 279 -11.93 10.92 9.42
CA SER A 279 -10.84 11.78 8.96
C SER A 279 -10.71 11.75 7.44
N THR A 280 -9.98 12.71 6.87
CA THR A 280 -9.57 12.71 5.45
C THR A 280 -8.90 11.41 5.01
N MET A 281 -8.31 10.65 5.96
CA MET A 281 -7.68 9.35 5.72
C MET A 281 -8.66 8.26 5.30
N GLY A 282 -9.86 8.23 5.90
CA GLY A 282 -10.84 7.14 5.69
C GLY A 282 -11.42 7.06 4.28
N HIS A 283 -11.59 8.21 3.62
CA HIS A 283 -12.06 8.28 2.23
C HIS A 283 -10.93 8.18 1.19
N ALA A 284 -9.72 8.55 1.58
CA ALA A 284 -8.54 8.51 0.72
C ALA A 284 -8.01 7.08 0.55
N LEU A 285 -8.08 6.26 1.60
CA LEU A 285 -7.75 4.84 1.54
C LEU A 285 -8.87 4.05 0.86
N LYS A 286 -8.49 3.22 -0.10
CA LYS A 286 -9.36 2.26 -0.77
C LYS A 286 -9.07 0.86 -0.25
N VAL A 287 -10.10 0.04 -0.27
CA VAL A 287 -10.05 -1.37 0.10
C VAL A 287 -10.49 -2.19 -1.10
N LEU A 288 -9.56 -3.01 -1.61
CA LEU A 288 -9.82 -4.01 -2.64
C LEU A 288 -9.81 -5.39 -1.98
N VAL A 289 -10.92 -6.12 -2.14
CA VAL A 289 -11.04 -7.52 -1.73
C VAL A 289 -11.23 -8.36 -2.98
N GLN A 290 -10.30 -9.27 -3.22
CA GLN A 290 -10.41 -10.30 -4.26
C GLN A 290 -10.37 -11.68 -3.62
N ARG A 291 -10.98 -12.66 -4.28
CA ARG A 291 -11.02 -14.05 -3.78
C ARG A 291 -10.62 -15.07 -4.83
N LYS A 292 -10.28 -16.26 -4.36
CA LYS A 292 -9.98 -17.42 -5.21
C LYS A 292 -10.55 -18.70 -4.63
N ASN A 293 -11.25 -19.47 -5.47
CA ASN A 293 -11.77 -20.81 -5.16
C ASN A 293 -12.58 -20.88 -3.84
N LEU A 294 -13.56 -19.99 -3.67
CA LEU A 294 -14.50 -19.94 -2.53
C LEU A 294 -15.94 -20.09 -2.99
#